data_AF-A0A3M1R472-F1
#
_entry.id   AF-A0A3M1R472-F1
#
_cell.length_a   1.000
_cell.length_b   1.000
_cell.length_c   1.000
_cell.angle_alpha   90.00
_cell.angle_beta   90.00
_cell.angle_gamma   90.00
#
_symmetry.space_group_name_H-M   'P 1'
#
loop_
_entity.id
_entity.type
_entity.pdbx_description
1 polymer ?
#
loop_
_entity_poly.entity_id
_entity_poly.type
_entity_poly.pdbx_seq_one_letter_code
_entity_poly.pdbx_strand_id
1 'polypeptide(L)'
;MVHRSGSLDLEVEDVEAARDSVAALAAELGGRVETLTAYAVAIRVPVERFDEAIDRLSELGRVLARSLRAEDVTEVFQATDLRLRTARATLERLQELLAEDRDAETRLELLREIRRLSKEIAALEARARTLRELARLSRIAVTLHARRPEVVLAAAHAVRELAWIDQLSPLETWIAAESRPLRLPVPEGMVALSPRGPLHAESAGGSRFWTHRLERVPRGDADWWVAALRERLAPGHAEAVVEAIG
;
A
#
# COMPACT_ATOMS: atom_id res chain seq x y z
N MET A 1 -2.22 27.70 -15.62
CA MET A 1 -2.49 26.25 -15.70
C MET A 1 -1.85 25.61 -14.48
N VAL A 2 -2.66 25.15 -13.52
CA VAL A 2 -2.14 24.58 -12.27
C VAL A 2 -2.41 23.08 -12.27
N HIS A 3 -1.38 22.29 -12.08
CA HIS A 3 -1.48 20.85 -11.82
C HIS A 3 -1.58 20.64 -10.30
N ARG A 4 -2.58 19.87 -9.85
CA ARG A 4 -2.70 19.47 -8.45
C ARG A 4 -2.64 17.96 -8.31
N SER A 5 -1.98 17.52 -7.26
CA SER A 5 -1.96 16.12 -6.86
C SER A 5 -1.95 15.99 -5.35
N GLY A 6 -2.42 14.86 -4.85
CA GLY A 6 -2.38 14.58 -3.42
C GLY A 6 -2.38 13.11 -3.08
N SER A 7 -1.98 12.82 -1.85
CA SER A 7 -2.14 11.52 -1.22
C SER A 7 -2.77 11.66 0.17
N LEU A 8 -3.64 10.72 0.51
CA LEU A 8 -4.30 10.59 1.81
C LEU A 8 -4.12 9.17 2.32
N ASP A 9 -3.66 9.03 3.55
CA ASP A 9 -3.68 7.77 4.27
C ASP A 9 -4.79 7.86 5.32
N LEU A 10 -5.78 6.99 5.21
CA LEU A 10 -6.99 7.00 6.03
C LEU A 10 -7.07 5.71 6.84
N GLU A 11 -7.33 5.85 8.14
CA GLU A 11 -7.79 4.77 8.98
C GLU A 11 -9.32 4.70 8.96
N VAL A 12 -9.87 3.57 8.52
CA VAL A 12 -11.30 3.36 8.25
C VAL A 12 -11.78 2.08 8.95
N GLU A 13 -13.04 2.04 9.36
CA GLU A 13 -13.58 0.85 10.04
C GLU A 13 -13.76 -0.33 9.08
N ASP A 14 -14.20 -0.05 7.85
CA ASP A 14 -14.37 -1.02 6.78
C ASP A 14 -13.66 -0.51 5.52
N VAL A 15 -12.61 -1.24 5.10
CA VAL A 15 -11.79 -0.89 3.93
C VAL A 15 -12.57 -1.03 2.64
N GLU A 16 -13.45 -2.02 2.52
CA GLU A 16 -14.22 -2.27 1.30
C GLU A 16 -15.29 -1.19 1.12
N ALA A 17 -16.04 -0.87 2.17
CA ALA A 17 -17.04 0.20 2.14
C ALA A 17 -16.41 1.58 1.88
N ALA A 18 -15.25 1.86 2.49
CA ALA A 18 -14.51 3.09 2.24
C ALA A 18 -14.03 3.18 0.79
N ARG A 19 -13.50 2.08 0.24
CA ARG A 19 -13.06 2.01 -1.15
C ARG A 19 -14.19 2.33 -2.12
N ASP A 20 -15.35 1.73 -1.92
CA ASP A 20 -16.52 1.95 -2.77
C ASP A 20 -17.03 3.39 -2.65
N SER A 21 -16.94 3.98 -1.45
CA SER A 21 -17.25 5.40 -1.21
C SER A 21 -16.28 6.34 -1.94
N VAL A 22 -14.98 6.04 -1.96
CA VAL A 22 -13.98 6.80 -2.73
C VAL A 22 -14.31 6.75 -4.23
N ALA A 23 -14.68 5.57 -4.74
CA ALA A 23 -15.04 5.41 -6.15
C ALA A 23 -16.33 6.17 -6.52
N ALA A 24 -17.35 6.11 -5.67
CA ALA A 24 -18.60 6.84 -5.83
C ALA A 24 -18.38 8.36 -5.80
N LEU A 25 -17.58 8.85 -4.85
CA LEU A 25 -17.23 10.27 -4.74
C LEU A 25 -16.50 10.77 -5.99
N ALA A 26 -15.57 9.97 -6.53
CA ALA A 26 -14.90 10.32 -7.77
C ALA A 26 -15.89 10.48 -8.93
N ALA A 27 -16.88 9.59 -9.05
CA ALA A 27 -17.91 9.70 -10.09
C ALA A 27 -18.82 10.92 -9.88
N GLU A 28 -19.23 11.20 -8.64
CA GLU A 28 -20.08 12.34 -8.28
C GLU A 28 -19.43 13.68 -8.64
N LEU A 29 -18.12 13.82 -8.40
CA LEU A 29 -17.36 15.02 -8.71
C LEU A 29 -16.99 15.16 -10.20
N GLY A 30 -17.56 14.32 -11.08
CA GLY A 30 -17.26 14.30 -12.51
C GLY A 30 -15.87 13.76 -12.85
N GLY A 31 -15.30 13.01 -11.92
CA GLY A 31 -14.02 12.32 -12.03
C GLY A 31 -14.16 10.85 -12.44
N ARG A 32 -13.07 10.10 -12.26
CA ARG A 32 -13.02 8.66 -12.51
C ARG A 32 -11.99 7.96 -11.63
N VAL A 33 -12.19 6.68 -11.41
CA VAL A 33 -11.16 5.81 -10.80
C VAL A 33 -10.07 5.53 -11.84
N GLU A 34 -8.82 5.74 -11.45
CA GLU A 34 -7.62 5.41 -12.25
C GLU A 34 -7.04 4.05 -11.86
N THR A 35 -7.02 3.73 -10.57
CA THR A 35 -6.53 2.43 -10.08
C THR A 35 -7.27 2.04 -8.82
N LEU A 36 -7.58 0.75 -8.68
CA LEU A 36 -8.29 0.18 -7.55
C LEU A 36 -7.57 -1.09 -7.11
N THR A 37 -7.18 -1.17 -5.84
CA THR A 37 -6.63 -2.38 -5.21
C THR A 37 -7.39 -2.70 -3.93
N ALA A 38 -6.96 -3.71 -3.19
CA ALA A 38 -7.58 -4.08 -1.92
C ALA A 38 -7.46 -3.00 -0.82
N TYR A 39 -6.43 -2.15 -0.87
CA TYR A 39 -6.14 -1.17 0.18
C TYR A 39 -5.76 0.22 -0.37
N ALA A 40 -5.77 0.41 -1.70
CA ALA A 40 -5.44 1.68 -2.30
C ALA A 40 -6.37 2.03 -3.47
N VAL A 41 -6.74 3.30 -3.56
CA VAL A 41 -7.56 3.84 -4.64
C VAL A 41 -6.90 5.09 -5.18
N ALA A 42 -6.69 5.15 -6.50
CA ALA A 42 -6.26 6.37 -7.17
C ALA A 42 -7.43 6.90 -8.00
N ILE A 43 -7.80 8.15 -7.79
CA ILE A 43 -8.87 8.83 -8.51
C ILE A 43 -8.36 10.05 -9.26
N ARG A 44 -9.05 10.39 -10.34
CA ARG A 44 -8.86 11.62 -11.11
C ARG A 44 -10.10 12.47 -10.97
N VAL A 45 -9.95 13.71 -10.51
CA VAL A 45 -11.05 14.67 -10.34
C VAL A 45 -10.75 15.98 -11.06
N PRO A 46 -11.75 16.74 -11.51
CA PRO A 46 -11.53 18.10 -12.01
C PRO A 46 -10.75 18.95 -11.01
N VAL A 47 -9.82 19.78 -11.49
CA VAL A 47 -8.92 20.58 -10.63
C VAL A 47 -9.70 21.54 -9.74
N GLU A 48 -10.82 22.03 -10.22
CA GLU A 48 -11.74 22.93 -9.51
C GLU A 48 -12.43 22.23 -8.32
N ARG A 49 -12.54 20.89 -8.37
CA ARG A 49 -13.16 20.04 -7.34
C ARG A 49 -12.13 19.36 -6.43
N PHE A 50 -10.84 19.67 -6.58
CA PHE A 50 -9.78 19.00 -5.82
C PHE A 50 -9.92 19.20 -4.31
N ASP A 51 -10.17 20.43 -3.85
CA ASP A 51 -10.28 20.72 -2.42
C ASP A 51 -11.52 20.05 -1.81
N GLU A 52 -12.66 20.14 -2.51
CA GLU A 52 -13.89 19.44 -2.13
C GLU A 52 -13.68 17.91 -2.06
N ALA A 53 -12.94 17.33 -3.01
CA ALA A 53 -12.61 15.91 -2.98
C ALA A 53 -11.78 15.56 -1.75
N ILE A 54 -10.74 16.34 -1.42
CA ILE A 54 -9.88 16.10 -0.25
C ILE A 54 -10.68 16.19 1.05
N ASP A 55 -11.54 17.21 1.18
CA ASP A 55 -12.36 17.39 2.38
C ASP A 55 -13.31 16.22 2.58
N ARG A 56 -14.07 15.84 1.54
CA ARG A 56 -15.01 14.71 1.60
C ARG A 56 -14.32 13.36 1.79
N LEU A 57 -13.13 13.16 1.21
CA LEU A 57 -12.33 11.96 1.45
C LEU A 57 -11.83 11.88 2.90
N SER A 58 -11.50 13.03 3.50
CA SER A 58 -11.04 13.11 4.89
C SER A 58 -12.14 12.79 5.90
N GLU A 59 -13.41 12.85 5.50
CA GLU A 59 -14.57 12.47 6.34
C GLU A 59 -14.82 10.96 6.37
N LEU A 60 -14.26 10.19 5.43
CA LEU A 60 -14.44 8.72 5.37
C LEU A 60 -13.75 7.97 6.50
N GLY A 61 -12.79 8.60 7.18
CA GLY A 61 -12.02 7.98 8.25
C GLY A 61 -11.07 8.94 8.95
N ARG A 62 -10.25 8.43 9.86
CA ARG A 62 -9.21 9.23 10.52
C ARG A 62 -8.04 9.42 9.58
N VAL A 63 -7.72 10.66 9.24
CA VAL A 63 -6.54 11.00 8.44
C VAL A 63 -5.27 10.69 9.23
N LEU A 64 -4.48 9.73 8.76
CA LEU A 64 -3.16 9.38 9.29
C LEU A 64 -2.07 10.26 8.69
N ALA A 65 -2.14 10.47 7.38
CA ALA A 65 -1.20 11.33 6.65
C ALA A 65 -1.91 12.01 5.48
N ARG A 66 -1.44 13.23 5.16
CA ARG A 66 -1.90 13.98 3.99
C ARG A 66 -0.73 14.69 3.33
N SER A 67 -0.66 14.64 2.01
CA SER A 67 0.31 15.36 1.20
C SER A 67 -0.40 15.96 0.00
N LEU A 68 -0.33 17.29 -0.16
CA LEU A 68 -0.96 18.01 -1.26
C LEU A 68 0.11 18.82 -1.99
N ARG A 69 0.08 18.79 -3.32
CA ARG A 69 1.00 19.54 -4.17
C ARG A 69 0.21 20.31 -5.23
N ALA A 70 0.60 21.56 -5.43
CA ALA A 70 0.16 22.39 -6.53
C ALA A 70 1.39 22.91 -7.27
N GLU A 71 1.39 22.80 -8.59
CA GLU A 71 2.49 23.23 -9.45
C GLU A 71 1.93 24.01 -10.64
N ASP A 72 2.43 25.22 -10.86
CA ASP A 72 2.07 26.00 -12.05
C ASP A 72 2.89 25.51 -13.24
N VAL A 73 2.21 24.94 -14.23
CA VAL A 73 2.82 24.39 -15.46
C VAL A 73 2.64 25.31 -16.66
N THR A 74 2.19 26.56 -16.45
CA THR A 74 1.92 27.53 -17.52
C THR A 74 3.15 27.78 -18.38
N GLU A 75 4.30 28.06 -17.76
CA GLU A 75 5.54 28.34 -18.49
C GLU A 75 6.00 27.12 -19.29
N VAL A 76 5.93 25.93 -18.70
CA VAL A 76 6.29 24.66 -19.36
C VAL A 76 5.38 24.38 -20.55
N PHE A 77 4.08 24.65 -20.42
CA PHE A 77 3.11 24.51 -21.50
C PHE A 77 3.38 25.50 -22.64
N GLN A 78 3.54 26.79 -22.32
CA GLN A 78 3.82 27.83 -23.31
C GLN A 78 5.12 27.55 -24.06
N ALA A 79 6.18 27.12 -23.37
CA ALA A 79 7.44 26.73 -23.99
C ALA A 79 7.28 25.52 -24.93
N THR A 80 6.51 24.51 -24.51
CA THR A 80 6.24 23.31 -25.34
C THR A 80 5.43 23.68 -26.59
N ASP A 81 4.43 24.54 -26.44
CA ASP A 81 3.55 24.99 -27.51
C ASP A 81 4.30 25.89 -28.52
N LEU A 82 5.16 26.79 -28.05
CA LEU A 82 6.03 27.59 -28.92
C LEU A 82 6.93 26.68 -29.78
N ARG A 83 7.61 25.72 -29.16
CA ARG A 83 8.46 24.76 -29.87
C ARG A 83 7.68 23.94 -30.88
N LEU A 84 6.46 23.52 -30.54
CA LEU A 84 5.60 22.78 -31.45
C LEU A 84 5.21 23.62 -32.67
N ARG A 85 4.84 24.89 -32.47
CA ARG A 85 4.53 25.83 -33.55
C ARG A 85 5.72 26.06 -34.47
N THR A 86 6.91 26.30 -33.90
CA THR A 86 8.14 26.46 -34.67
C THR A 86 8.47 25.19 -35.47
N ALA A 87 8.42 24.02 -34.84
CA ALA A 87 8.73 22.76 -35.52
C ALA A 87 7.76 22.47 -36.68
N ARG A 88 6.46 22.76 -36.52
CA ARG A 88 5.47 22.62 -37.60
C ARG A 88 5.72 23.57 -38.76
N ALA A 89 6.01 24.85 -38.47
CA ALA A 89 6.34 25.82 -39.51
C ALA A 89 7.61 25.43 -40.28
N THR A 90 8.63 24.92 -39.59
CA THR A 90 9.85 24.41 -40.25
C THR A 90 9.55 23.16 -41.08
N LEU A 91 8.72 22.23 -40.58
CA LEU A 91 8.33 21.04 -41.34
C LEU A 91 7.60 21.41 -42.63
N GLU A 92 6.65 22.35 -42.55
CA GLU A 92 5.91 22.85 -43.72
C GLU A 92 6.87 23.47 -44.74
N ARG A 93 7.80 24.31 -44.29
CA ARG A 93 8.83 24.88 -45.18
C ARG A 93 9.72 23.82 -45.82
N LEU A 94 10.12 22.78 -45.08
CA LEU A 94 10.91 21.66 -45.63
C LEU A 94 10.11 20.86 -46.67
N GLN A 95 8.81 20.68 -46.46
CA GLN A 95 7.92 20.01 -47.42
C GLN A 95 7.75 20.83 -48.71
N GLU A 96 7.65 22.16 -48.62
CA GLU A 96 7.67 23.05 -49.79
C GLU A 96 8.98 22.91 -50.57
N LEU A 97 10.12 22.97 -49.87
CA LEU A 97 11.44 22.84 -50.50
C LEU A 97 11.64 21.47 -51.15
N LEU A 98 11.06 20.40 -50.58
CA LEU A 98 11.09 19.05 -51.14
C LEU A 98 10.29 18.93 -52.44
N ALA A 99 9.23 19.74 -52.61
CA ALA A 99 8.38 19.73 -53.80
C ALA A 99 9.02 20.42 -55.02
N GLU A 100 10.06 21.22 -54.81
CA GLU A 100 10.85 21.84 -55.87
C GLU A 100 11.76 20.81 -56.57
N ASP A 101 12.16 21.09 -57.83
CA ASP A 101 13.07 20.21 -58.56
C ASP A 101 14.50 20.34 -58.00
N ARG A 102 15.01 19.23 -57.43
CA ARG A 102 16.29 19.15 -56.72
C ARG A 102 16.99 17.83 -57.03
N ASP A 103 18.32 17.83 -56.91
CA ASP A 103 19.13 16.63 -57.07
C ASP A 103 18.83 15.56 -56.00
N ALA A 104 19.27 14.33 -56.27
CA ALA A 104 18.96 13.18 -55.43
C ALA A 104 19.54 13.26 -54.01
N GLU A 105 20.71 13.90 -53.85
CA GLU A 105 21.38 14.03 -52.54
C GLU A 105 20.63 15.02 -51.67
N THR A 106 20.35 16.22 -52.18
CA THR A 106 19.54 17.24 -51.50
C THR A 106 18.15 16.70 -51.11
N ARG A 107 17.51 15.93 -52.01
CA ARG A 107 16.21 15.30 -51.72
C ARG A 107 16.30 14.31 -50.54
N LEU A 108 17.34 13.48 -50.49
CA LEU A 108 17.53 12.53 -49.39
C LEU A 108 17.79 13.23 -48.06
N GLU A 109 18.53 14.33 -48.06
CA GLU A 109 18.78 15.14 -46.86
C GLU A 109 17.48 15.76 -46.32
N LEU A 110 16.68 16.38 -47.18
CA LEU A 110 15.37 16.93 -46.81
C LEU A 110 14.45 15.85 -46.23
N LEU A 111 14.39 14.66 -46.83
CA LEU A 111 13.58 13.55 -46.32
C LEU A 111 14.03 13.05 -44.94
N ARG A 112 15.35 13.02 -44.68
CA ARG A 112 15.89 12.67 -43.35
C ARG A 112 15.47 13.71 -42.31
N GLU A 113 15.59 14.99 -42.66
CA GLU A 113 15.26 16.08 -41.75
C GLU A 113 13.76 16.17 -41.48
N ILE A 114 12.92 16.03 -42.50
CA ILE A 114 11.47 15.89 -42.37
C ILE A 114 11.12 14.74 -41.41
N ARG A 115 11.73 13.55 -41.59
CA ARG A 115 11.49 12.41 -40.71
C ARG A 115 11.91 12.70 -39.26
N ARG A 116 13.00 13.44 -39.06
CA ARG A 116 13.48 13.86 -37.74
C ARG A 116 12.47 14.82 -37.09
N LEU A 117 12.07 15.88 -37.78
CA LEU A 117 11.11 16.86 -37.27
C LEU A 117 9.74 16.23 -36.99
N SER A 118 9.24 15.33 -37.85
CA SER A 118 7.96 14.66 -37.61
C SER A 118 7.96 13.86 -36.30
N LYS A 119 9.08 13.20 -35.96
CA LYS A 119 9.22 12.51 -34.67
C LYS A 119 9.25 13.51 -33.50
N GLU A 120 9.96 14.62 -33.65
CA GLU A 120 10.03 15.68 -32.63
C GLU A 120 8.64 16.30 -32.39
N ILE A 121 7.90 16.60 -33.45
CA ILE A 121 6.51 17.10 -33.39
C ILE A 121 5.62 16.11 -32.64
N ALA A 122 5.66 14.82 -32.98
CA ALA A 122 4.85 13.81 -32.30
C ALA A 122 5.14 13.76 -30.78
N ALA A 123 6.41 13.89 -30.38
CA ALA A 123 6.81 13.94 -28.98
C ALA A 123 6.34 15.23 -28.28
N LEU A 124 6.47 16.39 -28.93
CA LEU A 124 6.00 17.68 -28.41
C LEU A 124 4.47 17.70 -28.27
N GLU A 125 3.74 17.14 -29.23
CA GLU A 125 2.29 16.99 -29.17
C GLU A 125 1.85 16.10 -28.01
N ALA A 126 2.53 14.96 -27.81
CA ALA A 126 2.27 14.08 -26.68
C ALA A 126 2.49 14.81 -25.35
N ARG A 127 3.60 15.53 -25.22
CA ARG A 127 3.90 16.35 -24.04
C ARG A 127 2.84 17.42 -23.79
N ALA A 128 2.42 18.14 -24.84
CA ALA A 128 1.38 19.17 -24.73
C ALA A 128 0.02 18.58 -24.34
N ARG A 129 -0.33 17.39 -24.83
CA ARG A 129 -1.53 16.66 -24.40
C ARG A 129 -1.45 16.32 -22.91
N THR A 130 -0.34 15.74 -22.45
CA THR A 130 -0.14 15.42 -21.03
C THR A 130 -0.27 16.65 -20.14
N LEU A 131 0.37 17.77 -20.49
CA LEU A 131 0.29 19.00 -19.70
C LEU A 131 -1.15 19.56 -19.62
N ARG A 132 -1.92 19.46 -20.70
CA ARG A 132 -3.35 19.82 -20.69
C ARG A 132 -4.17 18.90 -19.78
N GLU A 133 -3.90 17.60 -19.81
CA GLU A 133 -4.59 16.66 -18.93
C GLU A 133 -4.25 16.91 -17.45
N LEU A 134 -2.99 17.15 -17.13
CA LEU A 134 -2.54 17.48 -15.77
C LEU A 134 -3.18 18.78 -15.26
N ALA A 135 -3.39 19.77 -16.13
CA ALA A 135 -4.04 21.02 -15.77
C ALA A 135 -5.57 20.93 -15.72
N ARG A 136 -6.18 19.84 -16.22
CA ARG A 136 -7.63 19.61 -16.19
C ARG A 136 -8.05 18.68 -15.06
N LEU A 137 -7.25 17.65 -14.81
CA LEU A 137 -7.56 16.59 -13.85
C LEU A 137 -6.44 16.47 -12.82
N SER A 138 -6.82 16.56 -11.56
CA SER A 138 -5.95 16.30 -10.42
C SER A 138 -6.00 14.83 -10.02
N ARG A 139 -4.87 14.29 -9.57
CA ARG A 139 -4.78 12.90 -9.08
C ARG A 139 -4.76 12.89 -7.56
N ILE A 140 -5.64 12.08 -6.96
CA ILE A 140 -5.65 11.82 -5.52
C ILE A 140 -5.43 10.33 -5.30
N ALA A 141 -4.39 9.98 -4.53
CA ALA A 141 -4.12 8.62 -4.11
C ALA A 141 -4.58 8.43 -2.65
N VAL A 142 -5.44 7.46 -2.40
CA VAL A 142 -5.97 7.15 -1.08
C VAL A 142 -5.47 5.78 -0.67
N THR A 143 -4.74 5.69 0.44
CA THR A 143 -4.37 4.44 1.10
C THR A 143 -5.30 4.22 2.28
N LEU A 144 -5.89 3.03 2.38
CA LEU A 144 -6.86 2.68 3.39
C LEU A 144 -6.24 1.68 4.37
N HIS A 145 -6.36 1.98 5.66
CA HIS A 145 -5.92 1.13 6.76
C HIS A 145 -7.13 0.76 7.59
N ALA A 146 -7.33 -0.54 7.84
CA ALA A 146 -8.38 -0.97 8.75
C ALA A 146 -8.08 -0.47 10.16
N ARG A 147 -9.07 0.17 10.80
CA ARG A 147 -9.02 0.59 12.18
C ARG A 147 -8.82 -0.64 13.05
N ARG A 148 -7.65 -0.77 13.64
CA ARG A 148 -7.45 -1.77 14.69
C ARG A 148 -8.07 -1.19 15.96
N PRO A 149 -9.00 -1.90 16.64
CA PRO A 149 -9.54 -1.40 17.88
C PRO A 149 -8.40 -1.17 18.87
N GLU A 150 -8.21 0.09 19.29
CA GLU A 150 -7.26 0.49 20.34
C GLU A 150 -7.56 -0.24 21.67
N VAL A 151 -8.78 -0.77 21.80
CA VAL A 151 -9.23 -1.66 22.89
C VAL A 151 -8.42 -2.96 22.97
N VAL A 152 -7.81 -3.42 21.86
CA VAL A 152 -6.91 -4.59 21.88
C VAL A 152 -5.54 -4.23 22.48
N LEU A 153 -5.15 -2.95 22.53
CA LEU A 153 -3.90 -2.51 23.18
C LEU A 153 -4.13 -2.07 24.63
N ALA A 154 -5.23 -1.38 24.93
CA ALA A 154 -5.52 -0.90 26.28
C ALA A 154 -5.98 -2.01 27.25
N ALA A 155 -6.73 -3.02 26.77
CA ALA A 155 -7.14 -4.16 27.59
C ALA A 155 -6.06 -5.26 27.66
N ALA A 156 -5.24 -5.42 26.61
CA ALA A 156 -4.12 -6.36 26.64
C ALA A 156 -2.97 -5.89 27.55
N HIS A 157 -2.85 -4.58 27.82
CA HIS A 157 -1.79 -3.98 28.64
C HIS A 157 -2.12 -3.86 30.14
N ALA A 158 -2.98 -4.71 30.70
CA ALA A 158 -3.09 -4.75 32.17
C ALA A 158 -1.78 -5.25 32.84
N VAL A 159 -0.93 -6.02 32.13
CA VAL A 159 0.39 -6.45 32.62
C VAL A 159 1.33 -6.66 31.42
N ARG A 160 2.32 -5.78 31.20
CA ARG A 160 3.30 -5.87 30.08
C ARG A 160 4.01 -7.24 30.06
N GLU A 161 4.14 -7.84 31.23
CA GLU A 161 4.78 -9.13 31.48
C GLU A 161 3.96 -10.33 30.99
N LEU A 162 2.70 -10.13 30.58
CA LEU A 162 1.83 -11.18 30.00
C LEU A 162 1.66 -11.08 28.47
N ALA A 163 2.25 -10.07 27.81
CA ALA A 163 2.08 -9.84 26.37
C ALA A 163 2.54 -11.00 25.48
N TRP A 164 3.39 -11.89 26.00
CA TRP A 164 3.85 -13.08 25.29
C TRP A 164 2.74 -14.13 25.11
N ILE A 165 1.72 -14.14 25.98
CA ILE A 165 0.59 -15.07 25.88
C ILE A 165 -0.20 -14.80 24.59
N ASP A 166 -0.39 -13.53 24.22
CA ASP A 166 -1.15 -13.13 23.02
C ASP A 166 -0.41 -13.48 21.72
N GLN A 167 0.87 -13.83 21.81
CA GLN A 167 1.71 -14.24 20.70
C GLN A 167 1.78 -15.76 20.53
N LEU A 168 1.17 -16.53 21.45
CA LEU A 168 1.09 -17.98 21.31
C LEU A 168 0.21 -18.32 20.11
N SER A 169 0.79 -19.04 19.15
CA SER A 169 0.13 -19.45 17.93
C SER A 169 0.32 -20.96 17.71
N PRO A 170 -0.70 -21.68 17.22
CA PRO A 170 -0.56 -23.07 16.80
C PRO A 170 0.44 -23.25 15.64
N LEU A 171 0.72 -22.18 14.89
CA LEU A 171 1.57 -22.20 13.70
C LEU A 171 3.04 -21.89 14.02
N GLU A 172 3.28 -21.14 15.11
CA GLU A 172 4.62 -20.73 15.54
C GLU A 172 5.08 -21.61 16.70
N THR A 173 6.23 -22.26 16.56
CA THR A 173 6.79 -23.14 17.62
C THR A 173 7.81 -22.41 18.51
N TRP A 174 7.77 -21.08 18.49
CA TRP A 174 8.67 -20.17 19.17
C TRP A 174 7.88 -19.04 19.86
N ILE A 175 8.31 -18.64 21.05
CA ILE A 175 7.75 -17.49 21.79
C ILE A 175 8.75 -16.34 21.67
N ALA A 176 8.33 -15.15 21.23
CA ALA A 176 9.24 -14.00 21.05
C ALA A 176 9.71 -13.35 22.38
N ALA A 177 9.31 -13.88 23.53
CA ALA A 177 9.75 -13.45 24.85
C ALA A 177 11.15 -13.99 25.19
N GLU A 178 11.81 -13.39 26.19
CA GLU A 178 13.05 -13.94 26.77
C GLU A 178 12.78 -15.31 27.41
N SER A 179 12.88 -16.37 26.63
CA SER A 179 12.69 -17.75 27.06
C SER A 179 14.00 -18.53 27.12
N ARG A 180 14.07 -19.50 28.01
CA ARG A 180 15.15 -20.49 28.04
C ARG A 180 14.63 -21.85 27.57
N PRO A 181 15.44 -22.64 26.85
CA PRO A 181 15.00 -23.97 26.43
C PRO A 181 14.73 -24.85 27.66
N LEU A 182 13.55 -25.49 27.67
CA LEU A 182 13.17 -26.47 28.69
C LEU A 182 13.26 -27.86 28.05
N ARG A 183 14.02 -28.79 28.63
CA ARG A 183 14.05 -30.17 28.14
C ARG A 183 13.05 -31.01 28.93
N LEU A 184 12.07 -31.58 28.24
CA LEU A 184 11.16 -32.60 28.74
C LEU A 184 11.39 -33.91 27.95
N PRO A 185 10.98 -35.07 28.48
CA PRO A 185 10.96 -36.29 27.69
C PRO A 185 10.04 -36.11 26.46
N VAL A 186 10.42 -36.74 25.34
CA VAL A 186 9.57 -36.78 24.15
C VAL A 186 8.33 -37.64 24.49
N PRO A 187 7.10 -37.13 24.29
CA PRO A 187 5.89 -37.91 24.53
C PRO A 187 5.83 -39.19 23.67
N GLU A 188 5.14 -40.20 24.18
CA GLU A 188 4.94 -41.45 23.45
C GLU A 188 4.23 -41.19 22.11
N GLY A 189 4.73 -41.83 21.03
CA GLY A 189 4.19 -41.64 19.68
C GLY A 189 4.66 -40.38 18.94
N MET A 190 5.60 -39.60 19.50
CA MET A 190 6.20 -38.43 18.84
C MET A 190 7.69 -38.62 18.53
N VAL A 191 8.20 -37.88 17.54
CA VAL A 191 9.62 -37.87 17.15
C VAL A 191 10.21 -36.48 17.34
N ALA A 192 11.36 -36.39 18.00
CA ALA A 192 12.06 -35.12 18.19
C ALA A 192 12.69 -34.63 16.86
N LEU A 193 12.41 -33.37 16.51
CA LEU A 193 12.87 -32.73 15.29
C LEU A 193 14.08 -31.81 15.50
N SER A 194 14.36 -31.41 16.75
CA SER A 194 15.45 -30.49 17.09
C SER A 194 16.50 -31.19 17.98
N PRO A 195 17.68 -31.58 17.45
CA PRO A 195 18.71 -32.26 18.23
C PRO A 195 19.53 -31.30 19.11
N ARG A 196 19.55 -30.00 18.80
CA ARG A 196 20.35 -28.98 19.50
C ARG A 196 19.59 -27.66 19.57
N GLY A 197 18.50 -27.62 20.35
CA GLY A 197 17.67 -26.44 20.54
C GLY A 197 16.58 -26.65 21.61
N PRO A 198 15.57 -25.76 21.68
CA PRO A 198 14.32 -26.05 22.38
C PRO A 198 13.73 -27.37 21.88
N LEU A 199 13.02 -28.10 22.75
CA LEU A 199 12.42 -29.36 22.34
C LEU A 199 11.29 -29.06 21.36
N HIS A 200 11.35 -29.71 20.20
CA HIS A 200 10.29 -29.77 19.21
C HIS A 200 10.10 -31.23 18.85
N ALA A 201 8.88 -31.74 19.00
CA ALA A 201 8.51 -33.09 18.61
C ALA A 201 7.19 -33.06 17.82
N GLU A 202 7.02 -34.03 16.93
CA GLU A 202 5.82 -34.14 16.09
C GLU A 202 5.33 -35.58 16.02
N SER A 203 4.01 -35.75 16.01
CA SER A 203 3.35 -37.05 15.80
C SER A 203 3.08 -37.29 14.32
N ALA A 204 2.84 -38.54 13.92
CA ALA A 204 2.45 -38.87 12.55
C ALA A 204 1.14 -38.20 12.10
N GLY A 205 0.29 -37.76 13.04
CA GLY A 205 -0.97 -37.05 12.78
C GLY A 205 -0.82 -35.53 12.69
N GLY A 206 0.40 -34.98 12.73
CA GLY A 206 0.67 -33.54 12.64
C GLY A 206 0.51 -32.78 13.97
N SER A 207 0.32 -33.47 15.09
CA SER A 207 0.35 -32.85 16.42
C SER A 207 1.77 -32.47 16.78
N ARG A 208 1.99 -31.22 17.23
CA ARG A 208 3.31 -30.70 17.58
C ARG A 208 3.42 -30.46 19.09
N PHE A 209 4.56 -30.81 19.65
CA PHE A 209 4.92 -30.61 21.05
C PHE A 209 6.19 -29.78 21.14
N TRP A 210 6.15 -28.70 21.91
CA TRP A 210 7.31 -27.83 22.10
C TRP A 210 7.30 -27.16 23.46
N THR A 211 8.49 -26.82 23.96
CA THR A 211 8.66 -26.39 25.35
C THR A 211 9.56 -25.16 25.47
N HIS A 212 9.12 -24.21 26.31
CA HIS A 212 9.92 -23.06 26.74
C HIS A 212 9.81 -22.89 28.24
N ARG A 213 10.84 -22.29 28.84
CA ARG A 213 10.83 -21.83 30.22
C ARG A 213 10.80 -20.31 30.23
N LEU A 214 9.82 -19.75 30.93
CA LEU A 214 9.68 -18.32 31.16
C LEU A 214 9.85 -18.00 32.65
N GLU A 215 10.31 -16.80 32.97
CA GLU A 215 10.32 -16.31 34.35
C GLU A 215 8.89 -16.02 34.81
N ARG A 216 8.57 -16.40 36.06
CA ARG A 216 7.23 -16.18 36.65
C ARG A 216 7.07 -14.71 37.04
N VAL A 217 6.79 -13.87 36.06
CA VAL A 217 6.46 -12.46 36.26
C VAL A 217 5.14 -12.16 35.54
N PRO A 218 4.10 -11.71 36.27
CA PRO A 218 4.03 -11.51 37.73
C PRO A 218 4.08 -12.85 38.49
N ARG A 219 4.34 -12.80 39.80
CA ARG A 219 4.32 -14.03 40.62
C ARG A 219 2.88 -14.54 40.76
N GLY A 220 2.64 -15.78 40.34
CA GLY A 220 1.35 -16.47 40.45
C GLY A 220 1.53 -17.97 40.64
N ASP A 221 0.53 -18.62 41.21
CA ASP A 221 0.43 -20.08 41.30
C ASP A 221 -0.01 -20.70 39.97
N ALA A 222 -0.03 -22.03 39.89
CA ALA A 222 -0.35 -22.73 38.64
C ALA A 222 -1.77 -22.44 38.17
N ASP A 223 -2.74 -22.39 39.08
CA ASP A 223 -4.15 -22.14 38.77
C ASP A 223 -4.35 -20.73 38.21
N TRP A 224 -3.64 -19.75 38.77
CA TRP A 224 -3.64 -18.38 38.25
C TRP A 224 -3.09 -18.30 36.82
N TRP A 225 -1.97 -18.99 36.53
CA TRP A 225 -1.39 -19.01 35.19
C TRP A 225 -2.30 -19.70 34.16
N VAL A 226 -2.95 -20.79 34.56
CA VAL A 226 -3.95 -21.48 33.73
C VAL A 226 -5.13 -20.56 33.41
N ALA A 227 -5.64 -19.85 34.41
CA ALA A 227 -6.74 -18.90 34.21
C ALA A 227 -6.34 -17.76 33.25
N ALA A 228 -5.14 -17.20 33.41
CA ALA A 228 -4.62 -16.14 32.54
C ALA A 228 -4.45 -16.59 31.08
N LEU A 229 -3.95 -17.81 30.84
CA LEU A 229 -3.85 -18.39 29.50
C LEU A 229 -5.23 -18.58 28.88
N ARG A 230 -6.21 -19.12 29.63
CA ARG A 230 -7.56 -19.34 29.14
C ARG A 230 -8.25 -18.04 28.74
N GLU A 231 -8.21 -17.04 29.62
CA GLU A 231 -8.89 -15.76 29.39
C GLU A 231 -8.36 -15.06 28.14
N ARG A 232 -7.04 -15.08 27.94
CA ARG A 232 -6.40 -14.35 26.83
C ARG A 232 -6.43 -15.10 25.50
N LEU A 233 -6.40 -16.43 25.50
CA LEU A 233 -6.44 -17.24 24.27
C LEU A 233 -7.86 -17.59 23.80
N ALA A 234 -8.87 -17.50 24.69
CA ALA A 234 -10.27 -17.85 24.38
C ALA A 234 -10.84 -17.17 23.11
N PRO A 235 -10.54 -15.90 22.79
CA PRO A 235 -11.06 -15.28 21.58
C PRO A 235 -10.58 -15.92 20.27
N GLY A 236 -9.44 -16.65 20.30
CA GLY A 236 -8.82 -17.27 19.13
C GLY A 236 -8.98 -18.78 19.01
N HIS A 237 -9.61 -19.46 19.97
CA HIS A 237 -9.63 -20.92 20.06
C HIS A 237 -11.03 -21.45 20.40
N ALA A 238 -11.42 -22.58 19.80
CA ALA A 238 -12.76 -23.16 19.96
C ALA A 238 -12.99 -23.80 21.33
N GLU A 239 -11.96 -24.39 21.95
CA GLU A 239 -12.02 -25.07 23.24
C GLU A 239 -10.63 -25.07 23.92
N ALA A 240 -10.59 -25.07 25.25
CA ALA A 240 -9.36 -25.15 26.04
C ALA A 240 -9.42 -26.29 27.06
N VAL A 241 -8.61 -27.33 26.85
CA VAL A 241 -8.42 -28.44 27.80
C VAL A 241 -7.12 -28.20 28.58
N VAL A 242 -7.18 -28.28 29.90
CA VAL A 242 -6.01 -28.08 30.77
C VAL A 242 -5.80 -29.35 31.57
N GLU A 243 -4.60 -29.91 31.47
CA GLU A 243 -4.17 -31.03 32.28
C GLU A 243 -2.95 -30.61 33.10
N ALA A 244 -3.06 -30.75 34.43
CA ALA A 244 -1.95 -30.50 35.33
C ALA A 244 -1.00 -31.70 35.28
N ILE A 245 0.12 -31.55 34.59
CA ILE A 245 1.19 -32.55 34.58
C ILE A 245 2.08 -32.26 35.79
N GLY A 246 2.00 -33.15 36.79
CA GLY A 246 2.75 -33.05 38.05
C GLY A 246 4.25 -33.19 37.91
#